data_AF-A0A8T4JNV1-F1
#
_entry.id   AF-A0A8T4JNV1-F1
#
_cell.length_a   1.000
_cell.length_b   1.000
_cell.length_c   1.000
_cell.angle_alpha   90.00
_cell.angle_beta   90.00
_cell.angle_gamma   90.00
#
_symmetry.space_group_name_H-M   'P 1'
#
loop_
_entity.id
_entity.type
_entity.pdbx_description
1 polymer ?
#
loop_
_entity_poly.entity_id
_entity_poly.type
_entity_poly.pdbx_seq_one_letter_code
_entity_poly.pdbx_strand_id
1 'polypeptide(L)'
;MVLEKLEGKFTRYEIARILGARSLQLAMDAPVLLKLSAKQEDDLNFDTLKIAEKELEGGVLPITVRRPLPKKSEKTIKKLSDEEIKEKIEKQEIKEQKEIAAESKDLTEEEKKEKKDIGAEGEIMEMANPDDEIEEENESKPSEIQ
;
A
#
# COMPACT_ATOMS: atom_id res chain seq x y z
N MET A 1 -11.59 -17.75 -14.19
CA MET A 1 -10.29 -18.09 -13.55
C MET A 1 -10.41 -19.40 -12.79
N VAL A 2 -9.30 -20.12 -12.54
CA VAL A 2 -9.29 -21.38 -11.76
C VAL A 2 -10.02 -21.24 -10.40
N LEU A 3 -9.90 -20.06 -9.79
CA LEU A 3 -10.54 -19.72 -8.53
C LEU A 3 -12.08 -19.84 -8.58
N GLU A 4 -12.73 -19.32 -9.61
CA GLU A 4 -14.20 -19.32 -9.74
C GLU A 4 -14.77 -20.75 -9.83
N LYS A 5 -14.03 -21.70 -10.41
CA LYS A 5 -14.48 -23.09 -10.56
C LYS A 5 -14.34 -23.92 -9.27
N LEU A 6 -13.47 -23.49 -8.35
CA LEU A 6 -13.13 -24.23 -7.12
C LEU A 6 -13.68 -23.55 -5.86
N GLU A 7 -14.37 -22.42 -6.02
CA GLU A 7 -15.09 -21.73 -4.96
C GLU A 7 -16.07 -22.70 -4.27
N GLY A 8 -15.89 -22.87 -2.96
CA GLY A 8 -16.68 -23.77 -2.11
C GLY A 8 -15.96 -25.08 -1.72
N LYS A 9 -14.98 -25.55 -2.50
CA LYS A 9 -14.18 -26.75 -2.13
C LYS A 9 -12.94 -26.38 -1.34
N PHE A 10 -12.20 -25.40 -1.83
CA PHE A 10 -10.94 -24.95 -1.25
C PHE A 10 -10.96 -23.46 -0.96
N THR A 11 -10.22 -23.04 0.06
CA THR A 11 -9.98 -21.62 0.31
C THR A 11 -8.90 -21.10 -0.64
N ARG A 12 -8.84 -19.76 -0.85
CA ARG A 12 -7.78 -19.14 -1.65
C ARG A 12 -6.36 -19.53 -1.22
N TYR A 13 -6.16 -19.75 0.09
CA TYR A 13 -4.87 -20.15 0.66
C TYR A 13 -4.53 -21.59 0.33
N GLU A 14 -5.51 -22.48 0.37
CA GLU A 14 -5.35 -23.89 0.03
C GLU A 14 -5.04 -24.05 -1.46
N ILE A 15 -5.78 -23.34 -2.33
CA ILE A 15 -5.53 -23.34 -3.78
C ILE A 15 -4.11 -22.86 -4.06
N ALA A 16 -3.70 -21.72 -3.51
CA ALA A 16 -2.35 -21.19 -3.68
C ALA A 16 -1.27 -22.18 -3.19
N ARG A 17 -1.50 -22.84 -2.04
CA ARG A 17 -0.56 -23.81 -1.48
C ARG A 17 -0.47 -25.08 -2.34
N ILE A 18 -1.58 -25.58 -2.85
CA ILE A 18 -1.63 -26.77 -3.71
C ILE A 18 -0.93 -26.49 -5.03
N LEU A 19 -1.23 -25.36 -5.68
CA LEU A 19 -0.56 -24.93 -6.91
C LEU A 19 0.94 -24.79 -6.69
N GLY A 20 1.37 -24.06 -5.66
CA GLY A 20 2.80 -23.90 -5.37
C GLY A 20 3.53 -25.22 -5.10
N ALA A 21 2.93 -26.13 -4.33
CA ALA A 21 3.51 -27.43 -4.07
C ALA A 21 3.59 -28.29 -5.33
N ARG A 22 2.56 -28.26 -6.18
CA ARG A 22 2.51 -29.06 -7.41
C ARG A 22 3.43 -28.51 -8.49
N SER A 23 3.48 -27.20 -8.69
CA SER A 23 4.43 -26.56 -9.61
C SER A 23 5.87 -26.91 -9.25
N LEU A 24 6.20 -26.93 -7.94
CA LEU A 24 7.52 -27.33 -7.49
C LEU A 24 7.83 -28.80 -7.82
N GLN A 25 6.86 -29.70 -7.69
CA GLN A 25 7.05 -31.11 -8.08
C GLN A 25 7.33 -31.23 -9.58
N LEU A 26 6.56 -30.52 -10.41
CA LEU A 26 6.76 -30.53 -11.86
C LEU A 26 8.11 -29.94 -12.27
N ALA A 27 8.59 -28.91 -11.56
CA ALA A 27 9.93 -28.37 -11.76
C ALA A 27 11.05 -29.34 -11.37
N MET A 28 10.73 -30.38 -10.58
CA MET A 28 11.61 -31.49 -10.22
C MET A 28 11.37 -32.73 -11.08
N ASP A 29 10.89 -32.54 -12.32
CA ASP A 29 10.61 -33.60 -13.30
C ASP A 29 9.62 -34.67 -12.81
N ALA A 30 8.73 -34.32 -11.87
CA ALA A 30 7.66 -35.22 -11.46
C ALA A 30 6.69 -35.47 -12.64
N PRO A 31 6.11 -36.69 -12.74
CA PRO A 31 5.21 -37.02 -13.84
C PRO A 31 3.92 -36.20 -13.80
N VAL A 32 3.50 -35.74 -14.97
CA VAL A 32 2.19 -35.12 -15.20
C VAL A 32 1.12 -36.22 -15.19
N LEU A 33 0.08 -36.04 -14.38
CA LEU A 33 -1.01 -36.99 -14.18
C LEU A 33 -2.16 -36.78 -15.18
N LEU A 34 -2.29 -35.58 -15.74
CA LEU A 34 -3.28 -35.29 -16.76
C LEU A 34 -2.78 -35.75 -18.14
N LYS A 35 -3.63 -36.38 -18.93
CA LYS A 35 -3.36 -36.65 -20.35
C LYS A 35 -3.52 -35.35 -21.14
N LEU A 36 -2.43 -34.65 -21.37
CA LEU A 36 -2.39 -33.52 -22.29
C LEU A 36 -2.26 -34.07 -23.72
N SER A 37 -2.96 -33.45 -24.67
CA SER A 37 -2.71 -33.72 -26.09
C SER A 37 -1.43 -33.01 -26.52
N ALA A 38 -0.70 -33.55 -27.52
CA ALA A 38 0.57 -32.96 -28.00
C ALA A 38 0.45 -31.44 -28.31
N LYS A 39 -0.68 -31.00 -28.87
CA LYS A 39 -0.96 -29.58 -29.11
C LYS A 39 -1.00 -28.75 -27.82
N GLN A 40 -1.59 -29.30 -26.75
CA GLN A 40 -1.67 -28.63 -25.47
C GLN A 40 -0.33 -28.61 -24.73
N GLU A 41 0.56 -29.57 -24.97
CA GLU A 41 1.91 -29.57 -24.41
C GLU A 41 2.75 -28.46 -25.05
N ASP A 42 2.70 -28.35 -26.37
CA ASP A 42 3.37 -27.29 -27.14
C ASP A 42 2.83 -25.89 -26.76
N ASP A 43 1.51 -25.73 -26.64
CA ASP A 43 0.87 -24.45 -26.25
C ASP A 43 1.23 -24.02 -24.81
N LEU A 44 1.53 -24.98 -23.92
CA LEU A 44 1.84 -24.71 -22.53
C LEU A 44 3.29 -24.28 -22.30
N ASN A 45 4.19 -24.44 -23.28
CA ASN A 45 5.62 -24.14 -23.16
C ASN A 45 6.25 -24.74 -21.88
N PHE A 46 5.75 -25.89 -21.40
CA PHE A 46 6.18 -26.53 -20.15
C PHE A 46 6.09 -25.64 -18.89
N ASP A 47 5.19 -24.65 -18.88
CA ASP A 47 4.95 -23.83 -17.70
C ASP A 47 4.33 -24.67 -16.58
N THR A 48 5.16 -24.97 -15.58
CA THR A 48 4.80 -25.80 -14.42
C THR A 48 3.55 -25.28 -13.69
N LEU A 49 3.33 -23.97 -13.66
CA LEU A 49 2.21 -23.37 -12.95
C LEU A 49 0.89 -23.63 -13.69
N LYS A 50 0.88 -23.44 -15.00
CA LYS A 50 -0.30 -23.71 -15.84
C LYS A 50 -0.64 -25.20 -15.90
N ILE A 51 0.37 -26.07 -15.87
CA ILE A 51 0.16 -27.52 -15.80
C ILE A 51 -0.49 -27.89 -14.46
N ALA A 52 0.03 -27.36 -13.35
CA ALA A 52 -0.56 -27.56 -12.03
C ALA A 52 -2.02 -27.05 -11.93
N GLU A 53 -2.32 -25.91 -12.56
CA GLU A 53 -3.69 -25.39 -12.66
C GLU A 53 -4.62 -26.36 -13.39
N LYS A 54 -4.22 -26.88 -14.55
CA LYS A 54 -5.00 -27.85 -15.31
C LYS A 54 -5.21 -29.17 -14.55
N GLU A 55 -4.20 -29.65 -13.84
CA GLU A 55 -4.31 -30.85 -13.01
C GLU A 55 -5.24 -30.64 -11.80
N LEU A 56 -5.19 -29.46 -11.18
CA LEU A 56 -6.08 -29.11 -10.09
C LEU A 56 -7.53 -28.98 -10.57
N GLU A 57 -7.78 -28.34 -11.72
CA GLU A 57 -9.10 -28.28 -12.34
C GLU A 57 -9.63 -29.67 -12.72
N GLY A 58 -8.74 -30.56 -13.19
CA GLY A 58 -9.07 -31.94 -13.53
C GLY A 58 -9.33 -32.85 -12.31
N GLY A 59 -9.05 -32.38 -11.08
CA GLY A 59 -9.25 -33.16 -9.86
C GLY A 59 -8.41 -34.43 -9.76
N VAL A 60 -7.32 -34.51 -10.53
CA VAL A 60 -6.43 -35.69 -10.60
C VAL A 60 -5.32 -35.67 -9.54
N LEU A 61 -5.12 -34.55 -8.84
CA LEU A 61 -4.06 -34.41 -7.86
C LEU A 61 -4.34 -35.25 -6.59
N PRO A 62 -3.43 -36.16 -6.19
CA PRO A 62 -3.58 -36.96 -4.97
C PRO A 62 -3.18 -36.17 -3.72
N ILE A 63 -3.76 -34.99 -3.53
CA ILE A 63 -3.46 -34.09 -2.40
C ILE A 63 -4.70 -33.93 -1.53
N THR A 64 -4.54 -34.16 -0.22
CA THR A 64 -5.61 -33.97 0.77
C THR A 64 -5.25 -32.80 1.69
N VAL A 65 -6.18 -31.88 1.86
CA VAL A 65 -6.00 -30.75 2.78
C VAL A 65 -6.50 -31.12 4.18
N ARG A 66 -5.61 -31.08 5.16
CA ARG A 66 -5.96 -31.25 6.57
C ARG A 66 -6.28 -29.88 7.20
N ARG A 67 -7.49 -29.73 7.76
CA ARG A 67 -7.95 -28.52 8.45
C ARG A 67 -8.00 -28.75 9.98
N PRO A 68 -6.88 -28.63 10.71
CA PRO A 68 -6.90 -28.79 12.15
C PRO A 68 -7.65 -27.64 12.81
N LEU A 69 -8.55 -27.97 13.75
CA LEU A 69 -9.15 -26.97 14.63
C LEU A 69 -8.10 -26.44 15.62
N PRO A 70 -8.23 -25.18 16.07
CA PRO A 70 -7.36 -24.65 17.11
C PRO A 70 -7.46 -25.53 18.36
N LYS A 71 -6.32 -26.02 18.84
CA LYS A 71 -6.26 -26.75 20.11
C LYS A 71 -6.31 -25.76 21.26
N LYS A 72 -7.13 -26.05 22.28
CA LYS A 72 -7.14 -25.28 23.51
C LYS A 72 -5.79 -25.45 24.19
N SER A 73 -5.00 -24.38 24.27
CA SER A 73 -3.78 -24.38 25.07
C SER A 73 -4.16 -24.18 26.53
N GLU A 74 -3.62 -24.99 27.44
CA GLU A 74 -3.85 -24.87 28.90
C GLU A 74 -3.23 -23.63 29.53
N LYS A 75 -2.57 -22.78 28.72
CA LYS A 75 -2.05 -21.50 29.18
C LYS A 75 -3.21 -20.69 29.76
N THR A 76 -3.14 -20.43 31.07
CA THR A 76 -4.01 -19.45 31.72
C THR A 76 -3.70 -18.10 31.10
N ILE A 77 -4.50 -17.71 30.09
CA ILE A 77 -4.49 -16.34 29.61
C ILE A 77 -4.90 -15.51 30.83
N LYS A 78 -3.98 -14.70 31.36
CA LYS A 78 -4.33 -13.65 32.32
C LYS A 78 -5.30 -12.75 31.57
N LYS A 79 -6.61 -12.92 31.82
CA LYS A 79 -7.59 -11.93 31.42
C LYS A 79 -7.14 -10.65 32.11
N LEU A 80 -6.88 -9.59 31.34
CA LEU A 80 -6.65 -8.28 31.91
C LEU A 80 -7.84 -8.01 32.83
N SER A 81 -7.56 -7.57 34.05
CA SER A 81 -8.62 -7.11 34.94
C SER A 81 -9.35 -5.94 34.26
N ASP A 82 -10.63 -5.74 34.56
CA ASP A 82 -11.43 -4.68 33.94
C ASP A 82 -10.80 -3.28 34.12
N GLU A 83 -10.00 -3.12 35.18
CA GLU A 83 -9.21 -1.92 35.47
C GLU A 83 -8.05 -1.73 34.48
N GLU A 84 -7.28 -2.78 34.17
CA GLU A 84 -6.18 -2.72 33.19
C GLU A 84 -6.68 -2.50 31.76
N ILE A 85 -7.91 -2.91 31.44
CA ILE A 85 -8.54 -2.67 30.14
C ILE A 85 -8.92 -1.19 30.02
N LYS A 86 -9.58 -0.62 31.05
CA LYS A 86 -9.94 0.80 31.08
C LYS A 86 -8.71 1.69 31.01
N GLU A 87 -7.67 1.38 31.79
CA GLU A 87 -6.45 2.17 31.81
C GLU A 87 -5.71 2.14 30.46
N LYS A 88 -5.79 1.03 29.71
CA LYS A 88 -5.23 0.94 28.35
C LYS A 88 -6.05 1.70 27.32
N ILE A 89 -7.38 1.66 27.42
CA ILE A 89 -8.28 2.41 26.54
C ILE A 89 -8.08 3.91 26.76
N GLU A 90 -8.09 4.38 28.01
CA GLU A 90 -7.84 5.79 28.34
C GLU A 90 -6.46 6.26 27.85
N LYS A 91 -5.42 5.43 28.02
CA LYS A 91 -4.07 5.75 27.49
C LYS A 91 -4.02 5.79 25.97
N GLN A 92 -4.79 4.96 25.28
CA GLN A 92 -4.89 4.98 23.81
C GLN A 92 -5.65 6.21 23.32
N GLU A 93 -6.79 6.53 23.93
CA GLU A 93 -7.58 7.72 23.60
C GLU A 93 -6.80 9.02 23.87
N ILE A 94 -6.06 9.10 24.97
CA ILE A 94 -5.18 10.25 25.26
C ILE A 94 -4.04 10.36 24.25
N LYS A 95 -3.52 9.23 23.75
CA LYS A 95 -2.44 9.23 22.76
C LYS A 95 -2.95 9.67 21.39
N GLU A 96 -4.10 9.16 20.96
CA GLU A 96 -4.77 9.58 19.73
C GLU A 96 -5.16 11.05 19.78
N GLN A 97 -5.72 11.53 20.90
CA GLN A 97 -6.04 12.95 21.08
C GLN A 97 -4.79 13.84 21.07
N LYS A 98 -3.66 13.37 21.59
CA LYS A 98 -2.38 14.10 21.54
C LYS A 98 -1.79 14.15 20.13
N GLU A 99 -1.90 13.06 19.36
CA GLU A 99 -1.45 13.01 17.97
C GLU A 99 -2.32 13.94 17.10
N ILE A 100 -3.65 13.91 17.27
CA ILE A 100 -4.59 14.82 16.59
C ILE A 100 -4.34 16.30 17.00
N ALA A 101 -4.03 16.55 18.28
CA ALA A 101 -3.72 17.89 18.77
C ALA A 101 -2.36 18.43 18.26
N ALA A 102 -1.41 17.54 17.98
CA ALA A 102 -0.14 17.92 17.35
C ALA A 102 -0.37 18.26 15.87
N GLU A 103 -1.07 17.38 15.15
CA GLU A 103 -1.37 17.55 13.72
C GLU A 103 -2.24 18.80 13.43
N SER A 104 -3.23 19.07 14.28
CA SER A 104 -4.05 20.29 14.19
C SER A 104 -3.30 21.57 14.53
N LYS A 105 -2.30 21.53 15.42
CA LYS A 105 -1.44 22.68 15.72
C LYS A 105 -0.53 23.02 14.54
N ASP A 106 0.08 22.01 13.92
CA ASP A 106 0.95 22.19 12.75
C ASP A 106 0.17 22.83 11.58
N LEU A 107 -1.06 22.38 11.32
CA LEU A 107 -1.95 22.98 10.31
C LEU A 107 -2.30 24.45 10.63
N THR A 108 -2.56 24.79 11.89
CA THR A 108 -2.86 26.19 12.27
C THR A 108 -1.65 27.12 12.27
N GLU A 109 -0.43 26.59 12.46
CA GLU A 109 0.81 27.36 12.33
C GLU A 109 1.10 27.66 10.86
N GLU A 110 0.90 26.69 9.96
CA GLU A 110 1.05 26.88 8.51
C GLU A 110 0.01 27.86 7.94
N GLU A 111 -1.27 27.75 8.30
CA GLU A 111 -2.30 28.69 7.85
C GLU A 111 -2.05 30.13 8.34
N LYS A 112 -1.51 30.30 9.56
CA LYS A 112 -1.14 31.62 10.09
C LYS A 112 0.05 32.22 9.36
N LYS A 113 0.98 31.37 8.91
CA LYS A 113 2.16 31.78 8.15
C LYS A 113 1.76 32.20 6.73
N GLU A 114 0.94 31.41 6.04
CA GLU A 114 0.39 31.77 4.73
C GLU A 114 -0.46 33.05 4.78
N LYS A 115 -1.34 33.22 5.78
CA LYS A 115 -2.11 34.47 5.92
C LYS A 115 -1.23 35.69 6.16
N LYS A 116 -0.11 35.53 6.87
CA LYS A 116 0.84 36.62 7.12
C LYS A 116 1.61 36.97 5.85
N ASP A 117 1.99 35.97 5.06
CA ASP A 117 2.70 36.16 3.79
C ASP A 117 1.77 36.80 2.73
N ILE A 118 0.50 36.38 2.65
CA ILE A 118 -0.52 37.04 1.80
C ILE A 118 -0.77 38.49 2.23
N GLY A 119 -0.76 38.79 3.54
CA GLY A 119 -0.90 40.16 4.05
C GLY A 119 0.25 41.07 3.63
N ALA A 120 1.48 40.55 3.66
CA ALA A 120 2.67 41.27 3.20
C ALA A 120 2.68 41.47 1.67
N GLU A 121 2.18 40.50 0.91
CA GLU A 121 1.96 40.63 -0.54
C GLU A 121 0.74 41.51 -0.90
N GLY A 122 -0.14 41.82 0.06
CA GLY A 122 -1.23 42.80 -0.12
C GLY A 122 -0.73 44.25 -0.03
N GLU A 123 0.29 44.51 0.79
CA GLU A 123 0.87 45.86 0.98
C GLU A 123 1.52 46.40 -0.30
N ILE A 124 2.05 45.54 -1.18
CA ILE A 124 2.64 45.97 -2.47
C ILE A 124 1.60 46.56 -3.44
N MET A 125 0.33 46.17 -3.34
CA MET A 125 -0.76 46.75 -4.14
C MET A 125 -1.18 48.13 -3.60
N GLU A 126 -1.00 48.37 -2.30
CA GLU A 126 -1.30 49.65 -1.65
C GLU A 126 -0.20 50.70 -1.89
N MET A 127 1.03 50.25 -2.21
CA MET A 127 2.19 51.12 -2.47
C MET A 127 2.30 51.62 -3.93
N ALA A 128 1.57 51.05 -4.88
CA ALA A 128 1.66 51.41 -6.30
C ALA A 128 0.86 52.69 -6.61
N ASN A 129 1.51 53.85 -6.51
CA ASN A 129 0.95 55.12 -6.98
C ASN A 129 1.17 55.24 -8.51
N PRO A 130 0.15 55.62 -9.30
CA PRO A 130 0.27 55.73 -10.77
C PRO A 130 1.19 56.87 -11.24
N ASP A 131 1.80 57.63 -10.33
CA ASP A 131 2.67 58.78 -10.61
C ASP A 131 4.18 58.47 -10.58
N ASP A 132 4.60 57.21 -10.35
CA ASP A 132 6.03 56.81 -10.28
C ASP A 132 6.71 56.59 -11.66
N GLU A 133 6.05 56.92 -12.78
CA GLU A 133 6.70 57.03 -14.09
C GLU A 133 7.21 58.47 -14.34
N ILE A 134 8.48 58.75 -13.99
CA ILE A 134 9.17 59.96 -14.46
C ILE A 134 10.54 59.59 -15.06
N GLU A 135 10.65 59.87 -16.36
CA GLU A 135 11.85 59.79 -17.19
C GLU A 135 12.89 60.84 -16.77
N GLU A 136 14.14 60.42 -16.59
CA GLU A 136 15.28 61.34 -16.68
C GLU A 136 16.27 60.86 -17.75
N GLU A 137 16.03 61.29 -19.00
CA GLU A 137 17.11 61.70 -19.89
C GLU A 137 17.23 63.24 -19.82
N ASN A 138 18.34 63.74 -19.26
CA ASN A 138 19.04 64.88 -19.85
C ASN A 138 20.53 64.84 -19.47
N GLU A 139 21.34 64.76 -20.52
CA GLU A 139 22.75 64.42 -20.58
C GLU A 139 23.71 65.49 -20.01
N SER A 140 24.89 65.07 -19.55
CA SER A 140 26.16 65.69 -19.98
C SER A 140 27.38 64.84 -19.64
N LYS A 141 27.99 64.26 -20.69
CA LYS A 141 29.39 63.77 -20.74
C LYS A 141 30.36 64.97 -20.85
N PRO A 142 31.68 64.77 -21.00
CA PRO A 142 32.68 64.09 -20.16
C PRO A 142 33.88 65.04 -19.86
N SER A 143 34.86 64.60 -19.07
CA SER A 143 36.25 65.08 -19.13
C SER A 143 37.18 63.94 -18.69
N GLU A 144 38.38 63.68 -19.19
CA GLU A 144 39.17 64.11 -20.36
C GLU A 144 40.39 63.16 -20.31
N ILE A 145 40.87 62.62 -21.45
CA ILE A 145 42.23 62.08 -21.53
C ILE A 145 42.84 62.53 -22.87
N GLN A 146 43.84 63.43 -22.73
CA GLN A 146 44.84 63.97 -23.67
C GLN A 146 44.45 65.13 -24.59
#